data_AF-A0A916YKV6-F1
#
_entry.id   AF-A0A916YKV6-F1
#
_cell.length_a   1.000
_cell.length_b   1.000
_cell.length_c   1.000
_cell.angle_alpha   90.00
_cell.angle_beta   90.00
_cell.angle_gamma   90.00
#
_symmetry.space_group_name_H-M   'P 1'
#
loop_
_entity.id
_entity.type
_entity.pdbx_description
1 polymer ?
#
loop_
_entity_poly.entity_id
_entity_poly.type
_entity_poly.pdbx_seq_one_letter_code
_entity_poly.pdbx_strand_id
1 'polypeptide(L)'
;MEEKKAKDMQILIAYLKEKGVKNIGVKSGEEYGSDILYPIMYELRGSAIFTPIQMTNYTKVLDFSKGSFDAVLIFTTTPPEVFKLDRNYKKNSVNAENLYIFVH
;
A
#
# COMPACT_ATOMS: atom_id res chain seq x y z
N MET A 1 8.14 -18.37 10.89
CA MET A 1 7.76 -16.93 10.87
C MET A 1 8.06 -16.31 9.51
N GLU A 2 9.25 -16.52 8.94
CA GLU A 2 9.64 -16.03 7.60
C GLU A 2 8.83 -16.61 6.44
N GLU A 3 8.52 -17.91 6.48
CA GLU A 3 7.79 -18.60 5.39
C GLU A 3 6.35 -18.07 5.21
N LYS A 4 5.70 -17.65 6.30
CA LYS A 4 4.39 -17.00 6.26
C LYS A 4 4.46 -15.60 5.61
N LYS A 5 5.48 -14.81 5.97
CA LYS A 5 5.69 -13.47 5.40
C LYS A 5 5.91 -13.52 3.89
N ALA A 6 6.73 -14.47 3.43
CA ALA A 6 6.98 -14.66 2.01
C ALA A 6 5.69 -15.00 1.24
N LYS A 7 4.85 -15.88 1.81
CA LYS A 7 3.56 -16.24 1.23
C LYS A 7 2.58 -15.06 1.17
N ASP A 8 2.48 -14.29 2.24
CA ASP A 8 1.60 -13.11 2.30
C ASP A 8 2.02 -12.03 1.28
N MET A 9 3.33 -11.84 1.09
CA MET A 9 3.88 -10.95 0.04
C MET A 9 3.53 -11.42 -1.37
N GLN A 10 3.67 -12.71 -1.65
CA GLN A 10 3.34 -13.28 -2.97
C GLN A 10 1.85 -13.13 -3.29
N ILE A 11 0.98 -13.38 -2.30
CA ILE A 11 -0.47 -13.18 -2.43
C ILE A 11 -0.77 -11.72 -2.75
N LEU A 12 -0.10 -10.79 -2.07
CA LEU A 12 -0.26 -9.38 -2.33
C LEU A 12 0.17 -8.98 -3.77
N ILE A 13 1.36 -9.40 -4.17
CA ILE A 13 1.88 -9.07 -5.51
C ILE A 13 0.94 -9.62 -6.58
N ALA A 14 0.45 -10.85 -6.41
CA ALA A 14 -0.53 -11.45 -7.30
C ALA A 14 -1.83 -10.64 -7.36
N TYR A 15 -2.35 -10.19 -6.21
CA TYR A 15 -3.55 -9.36 -6.13
C TYR A 15 -3.38 -8.01 -6.85
N LEU A 16 -2.26 -7.31 -6.64
CA LEU A 16 -1.99 -6.04 -7.31
C LEU A 16 -1.84 -6.21 -8.84
N LYS A 17 -1.22 -7.32 -9.28
CA LYS A 17 -1.12 -7.68 -10.71
C LYS A 17 -2.50 -7.99 -11.31
N GLU A 18 -3.32 -8.78 -10.64
CA GLU A 18 -4.70 -9.12 -11.09
C GLU A 18 -5.57 -7.87 -11.25
N LYS A 19 -5.44 -6.91 -10.32
CA LYS A 19 -6.17 -5.64 -10.39
C LYS A 19 -5.63 -4.65 -11.42
N GLY A 20 -4.52 -4.98 -12.10
CA GLY A 20 -3.94 -4.13 -13.13
C GLY A 20 -3.50 -2.77 -12.62
N VAL A 21 -3.08 -2.69 -11.35
CA VAL A 21 -2.67 -1.46 -10.67
C VAL A 21 -1.41 -0.91 -11.33
N LYS A 22 -1.45 0.37 -11.76
CA LYS A 22 -0.32 1.03 -12.45
C LYS A 22 0.26 2.18 -11.64
N ASN A 23 -0.55 2.90 -10.88
CA ASN A 23 -0.12 4.04 -10.07
C ASN A 23 -0.29 3.72 -8.59
N ILE A 24 0.82 3.53 -7.88
CA ILE A 24 0.81 3.13 -6.47
C ILE A 24 1.34 4.28 -5.60
N GLY A 25 0.50 4.79 -4.71
CA GLY A 25 0.93 5.72 -3.66
C GLY A 25 1.57 4.97 -2.50
N VAL A 26 2.72 5.43 -2.01
CA VAL A 26 3.44 4.77 -0.91
C VAL A 26 3.68 5.74 0.25
N LYS A 27 3.27 5.34 1.45
CA LYS A 27 3.68 5.98 2.71
C LYS A 27 4.38 4.95 3.57
N SER A 28 5.62 5.25 3.96
CA SER A 28 6.33 4.51 4.99
C SER A 28 6.56 5.41 6.20
N GLY A 29 6.23 4.92 7.41
CA GLY A 29 6.92 5.36 8.62
C GLY A 29 8.29 4.70 8.60
N GLU A 30 9.35 5.51 8.61
CA GLU A 30 10.72 5.18 8.18
C GLU A 30 11.36 3.91 8.77
N GLU A 31 10.78 3.31 9.82
CA GLU A 31 11.31 2.12 10.51
C GLU A 31 10.79 0.77 10.00
N TYR A 32 9.72 0.72 9.18
CA TYR A 32 9.01 -0.54 8.88
C TYR A 32 8.78 -0.81 7.39
N GLY A 33 9.33 0.02 6.51
CA GLY A 33 9.02 -0.04 5.09
C GLY A 33 9.92 -0.97 4.29
N SER A 34 11.23 -1.01 4.58
CA SER A 34 12.21 -1.45 3.59
C SER A 34 12.13 -2.94 3.23
N ASP A 35 11.98 -3.82 4.21
CA ASP A 35 12.03 -5.28 4.04
C ASP A 35 10.81 -5.84 3.29
N ILE A 36 9.67 -5.16 3.32
CA ILE A 36 8.44 -5.56 2.61
C ILE A 36 8.21 -4.70 1.35
N LEU A 37 8.47 -3.39 1.41
CA LEU A 37 8.23 -2.48 0.28
C LEU A 37 9.18 -2.77 -0.88
N TYR A 38 10.48 -2.97 -0.64
CA TYR A 38 11.45 -3.16 -1.72
C TYR A 38 11.15 -4.42 -2.57
N PRO A 39 10.83 -5.59 -1.99
CA PRO A 39 10.41 -6.74 -2.78
C PRO A 39 9.16 -6.50 -3.63
N ILE A 40 8.14 -5.83 -3.08
CA ILE A 40 6.91 -5.50 -3.82
C ILE A 40 7.22 -4.54 -4.97
N MET A 41 8.00 -3.49 -4.70
CA MET A 41 8.44 -2.53 -5.72
C MET A 41 9.25 -3.22 -6.81
N TYR A 42 10.17 -4.10 -6.42
CA TYR A 42 10.98 -4.86 -7.36
C TYR A 42 10.10 -5.71 -8.28
N GLU A 43 9.16 -6.49 -7.74
CA GLU A 43 8.29 -7.39 -8.50
C GLU A 43 7.30 -6.67 -9.44
N LEU A 44 6.96 -5.42 -9.14
CA LEU A 44 6.02 -4.62 -9.91
C LEU A 44 6.68 -3.53 -10.77
N ARG A 45 8.00 -3.38 -10.73
CA ARG A 45 8.75 -2.30 -11.42
C ARG A 45 8.47 -2.16 -12.92
N GLY A 46 8.07 -3.26 -13.58
CA GLY A 46 7.76 -3.27 -15.01
C GLY A 46 6.30 -2.95 -15.34
N SER A 47 5.42 -2.93 -14.35
CA SER A 47 3.96 -2.77 -14.53
C SER A 47 3.34 -1.65 -13.70
N ALA A 48 4.04 -1.13 -12.70
CA ALA A 48 3.56 -0.08 -11.81
C ALA A 48 4.62 0.97 -11.48
N ILE A 49 4.16 2.20 -11.28
CA ILE A 49 4.93 3.36 -10.82
C ILE A 49 4.59 3.59 -9.35
N PHE A 50 5.63 3.78 -8.53
CA PHE A 50 5.50 4.03 -7.10
C PHE A 50 5.80 5.50 -6.81
N THR A 51 4.84 6.19 -6.20
CA THR A 51 4.95 7.60 -5.85
C THR A 51 4.87 7.78 -4.34
N PRO A 52 5.85 8.42 -3.69
CA PRO A 52 5.74 8.74 -2.28
C PRO A 52 4.58 9.70 -2.04
N ILE A 53 3.69 9.37 -1.10
CA ILE A 53 2.56 10.23 -0.72
C ILE A 53 2.82 10.90 0.63
N GLN A 54 2.47 12.19 0.71
CA GLN A 54 2.42 12.92 1.96
C GLN A 54 0.98 13.00 2.43
N MET A 55 0.70 12.46 3.62
CA MET A 55 -0.58 12.63 4.28
C MET A 55 -0.57 13.98 5.02
N THR A 56 -1.33 14.95 4.53
CA THR A 56 -1.50 16.26 5.20
C THR A 56 -2.36 16.14 6.46
N ASN A 57 -3.13 15.06 6.58
CA ASN A 57 -3.95 14.76 7.73
C ASN A 57 -3.80 13.27 8.05
N TYR A 58 -3.37 12.91 9.26
CA TYR A 58 -3.03 11.53 9.66
C TYR A 58 -4.15 10.52 9.41
N THR A 59 -5.39 11.00 9.32
CA THR A 59 -6.54 10.16 9.06
C THR A 59 -6.92 10.06 7.59
N LYS A 60 -6.57 11.01 6.70
CA LYS A 60 -7.10 11.00 5.31
C LYS A 60 -6.06 10.41 4.37
N VAL A 61 -6.28 9.17 3.93
CA VAL A 61 -5.32 8.43 3.09
C VAL A 61 -5.10 9.10 1.73
N LEU A 62 -6.08 9.85 1.23
CA LEU A 62 -6.00 10.55 -0.05
C LEU A 62 -6.81 11.84 -0.05
N ASP A 63 -6.16 12.94 -0.41
CA ASP A 63 -6.85 14.17 -0.82
C ASP A 63 -6.79 14.24 -2.35
N PHE A 64 -7.95 14.20 -3.01
CA PHE A 64 -8.11 14.15 -4.47
C PHE A 64 -7.33 15.26 -5.21
N SER A 65 -6.97 16.33 -4.49
CA SER A 65 -6.19 17.46 -4.97
C SER A 65 -4.73 17.13 -5.34
N LYS A 66 -4.18 15.96 -4.97
CA LYS A 66 -2.75 15.63 -5.15
C LYS A 66 -2.43 14.39 -6.02
N GLY A 67 -3.43 13.74 -6.63
CA GLY A 67 -3.22 12.65 -7.61
C GLY A 67 -4.12 11.44 -7.39
N SER A 68 -4.55 10.81 -8.49
CA SER A 68 -5.33 9.56 -8.48
C SER A 68 -4.39 8.36 -8.51
N PHE A 69 -4.35 7.57 -7.43
CA PHE A 69 -3.59 6.32 -7.35
C PHE A 69 -4.54 5.14 -7.55
N ASP A 70 -4.11 4.12 -8.29
CA ASP A 70 -4.87 2.88 -8.44
C ASP A 70 -4.82 2.06 -7.13
N ALA A 71 -3.71 2.18 -6.38
CA ALA A 71 -3.59 1.64 -5.03
C ALA A 71 -2.75 2.53 -4.12
N VAL A 72 -2.97 2.42 -2.81
CA VAL A 72 -2.14 3.05 -1.78
C VAL A 72 -1.63 2.00 -0.81
N LEU A 73 -0.32 2.00 -0.58
CA LEU A 73 0.39 1.19 0.40
C LEU A 73 0.82 2.06 1.57
N ILE A 74 0.34 1.74 2.77
CA ILE A 74 0.73 2.42 4.02
C ILE A 74 1.41 1.44 4.95
N PHE A 75 2.67 1.70 5.27
CA PHE A 75 3.44 0.96 6.26
C PHE A 75 3.47 1.76 7.56
N THR A 76 2.73 1.28 8.56
CA THR A 76 2.61 1.95 9.86
C THR A 76 2.17 0.99 10.95
N THR A 77 2.52 1.30 12.19
CA THR A 77 1.94 0.69 13.40
C THR A 77 0.58 1.31 13.76
N THR A 78 0.18 2.39 13.10
CA THR A 78 -1.11 3.04 13.32
C THR A 78 -2.25 2.11 12.89
N PRO A 79 -3.24 1.83 13.75
CA PRO A 79 -4.34 0.94 13.40
C PRO A 79 -5.10 1.41 12.16
N PRO A 80 -5.59 0.49 11.32
CA PRO A 80 -6.14 0.85 10.02
C PRO A 80 -7.54 1.48 10.09
N GLU A 81 -8.13 1.53 11.27
CA GLU A 81 -9.42 2.17 11.56
C GLU A 81 -9.28 3.68 11.70
N VAL A 82 -8.07 4.15 12.01
CA VAL A 82 -7.73 5.58 12.09
C VAL A 82 -7.72 6.21 10.69
N PHE A 83 -7.57 5.39 9.65
CA PHE A 83 -7.59 5.80 8.26
C PHE A 83 -9.02 5.99 7.74
N LYS A 84 -9.42 7.26 7.59
CA LYS A 84 -10.53 7.73 6.76
C LYS A 84 -10.15 7.60 5.28
N LEU A 85 -10.81 6.67 4.61
CA LEU A 85 -10.68 6.45 3.19
C LEU A 85 -11.64 7.36 2.41
N ASP A 86 -11.21 7.77 1.22
CA ASP A 86 -12.13 8.34 0.25
C ASP A 86 -13.12 7.26 -0.22
N ARG A 87 -14.34 7.65 -0.59
CA ARG A 87 -15.45 6.74 -0.95
C ARG A 87 -15.12 5.85 -2.16
N ASN A 88 -14.11 6.24 -2.94
CA ASN A 88 -13.68 5.52 -4.13
C ASN A 88 -12.67 4.39 -3.85
N TYR A 89 -12.23 4.19 -2.61
CA TYR A 89 -11.27 3.14 -2.26
C TYR A 89 -11.91 2.08 -1.38
N LYS A 90 -11.75 0.80 -1.76
CA LYS A 90 -12.15 -0.32 -0.90
C LYS A 90 -10.97 -0.74 -0.03
N LYS A 91 -11.22 -0.83 1.29
CA LYS A 91 -10.26 -1.35 2.27
C LYS A 91 -10.06 -2.85 2.04
N ASN A 92 -8.92 -3.24 1.51
CA ASN A 92 -8.50 -4.64 1.45
C ASN A 92 -7.21 -4.77 2.26
N SER A 93 -7.35 -5.00 3.56
CA SER A 93 -6.21 -5.13 4.46
C SER A 93 -5.58 -6.52 4.31
N VAL A 94 -4.46 -6.62 3.59
CA VAL A 94 -3.59 -7.79 3.67
C VAL A 94 -2.70 -7.58 4.87
N ASN A 95 -2.89 -8.35 5.94
CA ASN A 95 -2.19 -8.16 7.20
C ASN A 95 -0.75 -8.71 7.13
N ALA A 96 0.09 -8.05 6.34
CA ALA A 96 1.54 -8.25 6.36
C ALA A 96 2.13 -7.25 7.38
N GLU A 97 2.07 -7.65 8.65
CA GLU A 97 2.73 -7.08 9.84
C GLU A 97 2.59 -5.59 10.19
N ASN A 98 2.21 -4.70 9.28
CA ASN A 98 1.95 -3.26 9.43
C ASN A 98 1.64 -2.59 8.07
N LEU A 99 1.46 -3.38 7.00
CA LEU A 99 1.11 -2.93 5.66
C LEU A 99 -0.41 -2.89 5.47
N TYR A 100 -0.93 -1.73 5.09
CA TYR A 100 -2.33 -1.53 4.71
C TYR A 100 -2.45 -1.10 3.26
N ILE A 101 -3.47 -1.64 2.59
CA ILE A 101 -3.60 -1.57 1.15
C ILE A 101 -5.01 -1.12 0.80
N PHE A 102 -5.08 -0.08 0.01
CA PHE A 102 -6.32 0.55 -0.41
C PHE A 102 -6.31 0.59 -1.92
N VAL A 103 -7.20 -0.17 -2.56
CA VAL A 103 -7.30 -0.24 -4.03
C VAL A 103 -8.59 0.46 -4.46
N HIS A 104 -8.49 1.25 -5.51
CA HIS A 104 -9.61 1.96 -6.14
C HIS A 104 -10.51 0.99 -6.94
#